data_AF-A0A1W2B4R1-F1
#
_entry.id   AF-A0A1W2B4R1-F1
#
_cell.length_a   1.000
_cell.length_b   1.000
_cell.length_c   1.000
_cell.angle_alpha   90.00
_cell.angle_beta   90.00
_cell.angle_gamma   90.00
#
_symmetry.space_group_name_H-M   'P 1'
#
loop_
_entity.id
_entity.type
_entity.pdbx_description
1 polymer ?
#
loop_
_entity_poly.entity_id
_entity_poly.type
_entity_poly.pdbx_seq_one_letter_code
_entity_poly.pdbx_strand_id
1 'polypeptide(L)'
;MAGYDLKEGKYEERHASDDELWSALSVVFTSKSVNDTSYKFGFLKAIIDNLYNVDENLKLNFDQLFSKFGEIYWNLVLKYGLRQKSPTKDNRETSLERIL
;
A
#
# COMPACT_ATOMS: atom_id res chain seq x y z
N MET A 1 8.16 -18.85 -3.59
CA MET A 1 9.07 -17.70 -3.53
C MET A 1 8.30 -16.56 -2.88
N ALA A 2 8.88 -15.85 -1.92
CA ALA A 2 8.13 -14.82 -1.21
C ALA A 2 7.91 -13.60 -2.13
N GLY A 3 6.74 -12.97 -2.06
CA GLY A 3 6.41 -11.85 -2.96
C GLY A 3 7.37 -10.66 -2.87
N TYR A 4 8.07 -10.49 -1.73
CA TYR A 4 9.07 -9.43 -1.55
C TYR A 4 10.39 -9.68 -2.31
N ASP A 5 10.64 -10.90 -2.79
CA ASP A 5 11.83 -11.25 -3.58
C ASP A 5 11.64 -11.00 -5.08
N LEU A 6 10.41 -10.70 -5.52
CA LEU A 6 10.11 -10.44 -6.92
C LEU A 6 10.63 -9.07 -7.33
N LYS A 7 11.49 -9.03 -8.36
CA LYS A 7 12.00 -7.78 -8.95
C LYS A 7 11.09 -7.22 -10.05
N GLU A 8 10.23 -8.07 -10.59
CA GLU A 8 9.30 -7.75 -11.66
C GLU A 8 8.01 -8.57 -11.46
N GLY A 9 6.93 -8.06 -12.03
CA GLY A 9 5.64 -8.74 -12.08
C GLY A 9 5.12 -8.73 -13.51
N LYS A 10 4.48 -9.82 -13.93
CA LYS A 10 3.81 -9.88 -15.24
C LYS A 10 2.40 -9.33 -15.10
N TYR A 11 2.08 -8.28 -15.84
CA TYR A 11 0.71 -7.85 -16.02
C TYR A 11 0.01 -8.82 -16.98
N GLU A 12 -1.09 -9.41 -16.52
CA GLU A 12 -1.96 -10.22 -17.36
C GLU A 12 -3.18 -9.38 -17.73
N GLU A 13 -3.28 -9.03 -19.01
CA GLU A 13 -4.45 -8.36 -19.56
C GLU A 13 -5.60 -9.37 -19.65
N ARG A 14 -6.32 -9.51 -18.53
CA ARG A 14 -7.49 -10.38 -18.41
C ARG A 14 -8.63 -9.62 -17.76
N HIS A 15 -9.85 -9.99 -18.12
CA HIS A 15 -11.01 -9.63 -17.30
C HIS A 15 -10.94 -10.40 -15.98
N ALA A 16 -10.95 -9.66 -14.87
CA ALA A 16 -11.15 -10.20 -13.53
C ALA A 16 -12.62 -10.06 -13.15
N SER A 17 -13.21 -11.09 -12.53
CA SER A 17 -14.56 -10.98 -11.99
C SER A 17 -14.59 -10.15 -10.70
N ASP A 18 -15.77 -9.63 -10.35
CA ASP A 18 -15.97 -8.92 -9.08
C ASP A 18 -15.56 -9.77 -7.87
N ASP A 19 -15.83 -11.08 -7.90
CA ASP A 19 -15.43 -12.01 -6.85
C ASP A 19 -13.90 -12.15 -6.75
N GLU A 20 -13.19 -12.18 -7.88
CA GLU A 20 -11.73 -12.23 -7.90
C GLU A 20 -11.13 -10.94 -7.34
N LEU A 21 -11.65 -9.78 -7.77
CA LEU A 21 -11.23 -8.47 -7.27
C LEU A 21 -11.51 -8.35 -5.77
N TRP A 22 -12.69 -8.78 -5.32
CA TRP A 22 -13.09 -8.75 -3.92
C TRP A 22 -12.24 -9.68 -3.06
N SER A 23 -11.96 -10.89 -3.55
CA SER A 23 -11.09 -11.85 -2.88
C SER A 23 -9.67 -11.28 -2.71
N ALA A 24 -9.12 -10.66 -3.76
CA ALA A 24 -7.78 -10.05 -3.71
C ALA A 24 -7.68 -8.92 -2.69
N LEU A 25 -8.68 -8.03 -2.63
CA LEU A 25 -8.74 -6.95 -1.65
C LEU A 25 -8.95 -7.48 -0.23
N SER A 26 -9.86 -8.45 -0.07
CA SER A 26 -10.21 -9.02 1.23
C SER A 26 -9.01 -9.65 1.93
N VAL A 27 -8.09 -10.28 1.18
CA VAL A 27 -6.88 -10.89 1.74
C VAL A 27 -6.07 -9.91 2.60
N VAL A 28 -6.01 -8.63 2.22
CA VAL A 28 -5.29 -7.58 2.98
C VAL A 28 -5.83 -7.46 4.41
N PHE A 29 -7.13 -7.68 4.62
CA PHE A 29 -7.80 -7.59 5.91
C PHE A 29 -7.83 -8.91 6.69
N THR A 30 -7.35 -10.01 6.10
CA THR A 30 -7.28 -11.31 6.77
C THR A 30 -5.94 -11.55 7.44
N SER A 31 -5.90 -12.52 8.35
CA SER A 31 -4.65 -13.04 8.95
C SER A 31 -3.71 -13.74 7.93
N LYS A 32 -4.16 -13.98 6.69
CA LYS A 32 -3.30 -14.51 5.61
C LYS A 32 -2.31 -13.47 5.10
N SER A 33 -2.60 -12.18 5.32
CA SER A 33 -1.68 -11.09 5.01
C SER A 33 -0.81 -10.78 6.23
N VAL A 34 0.51 -10.83 6.06
CA VAL A 34 1.44 -10.32 7.07
C VAL A 34 1.31 -8.80 7.13
N ASN A 35 0.62 -8.30 8.16
CA ASN A 35 0.29 -6.89 8.36
C ASN A 35 1.16 -6.25 9.46
N ASP A 36 2.45 -6.55 9.46
CA ASP A 36 3.44 -6.01 10.42
C ASP A 36 3.76 -4.52 10.16
N THR A 37 3.36 -4.01 8.99
CA THR A 37 3.57 -2.63 8.54
C THR A 37 2.28 -2.08 7.95
N SER A 38 2.09 -0.76 8.09
CA SER A 38 0.84 -0.08 7.70
C SER A 38 0.70 0.18 6.19
N TYR A 39 1.73 -0.10 5.38
CA TYR A 39 1.82 0.38 3.99
C TYR A 39 0.68 -0.14 3.11
N LYS A 40 0.22 -1.37 3.35
CA LYS A 40 -0.89 -1.95 2.60
C LYS A 40 -2.17 -1.14 2.76
N PHE A 41 -2.43 -0.65 3.98
CA PHE A 41 -3.58 0.18 4.27
C PHE A 41 -3.42 1.61 3.72
N GLY A 42 -2.22 2.20 3.85
CA GLY A 42 -1.90 3.49 3.24
C GLY A 42 -2.04 3.46 1.72
N PHE A 43 -1.64 2.35 1.08
CA PHE A 43 -1.77 2.12 -0.35
C PHE A 43 -3.23 2.02 -0.78
N LEU A 44 -4.05 1.22 -0.09
CA LEU A 44 -5.48 1.13 -0.35
C LEU A 44 -6.18 2.49 -0.18
N LYS A 45 -5.82 3.25 0.86
CA LYS A 45 -6.35 4.59 1.08
C LYS A 45 -5.96 5.55 -0.05
N ALA A 46 -4.73 5.48 -0.53
CA ALA A 46 -4.26 6.28 -1.66
C ALA A 46 -5.00 5.96 -2.97
N ILE A 47 -5.42 4.70 -3.19
CA ILE A 47 -6.29 4.33 -4.31
C ILE A 47 -7.67 4.95 -4.15
N ILE A 48 -8.28 4.80 -2.96
CA ILE A 48 -9.63 5.33 -2.67
C ILE A 48 -9.67 6.86 -2.85
N ASP A 49 -8.65 7.57 -2.37
CA ASP A 49 -8.56 9.03 -2.49
C ASP A 49 -8.37 9.53 -3.91
N ASN A 50 -8.00 8.64 -4.82
CA ASN A 50 -7.80 8.93 -6.23
C ASN A 50 -8.92 8.39 -7.13
N LEU A 51 -10.01 7.82 -6.59
CA LEU A 51 -11.12 7.28 -7.39
C LEU A 51 -11.70 8.29 -8.39
N TYR A 52 -11.67 9.58 -8.06
CA TYR A 52 -12.15 10.67 -8.92
C TYR A 52 -11.03 11.37 -9.71
N ASN A 53 -9.77 10.97 -9.52
CA ASN A 53 -8.59 11.57 -10.16
C ASN A 53 -7.97 10.62 -11.20
N VAL A 54 -8.79 9.76 -11.80
CA VAL A 54 -8.42 8.81 -12.84
C VAL A 54 -8.60 9.42 -14.23
N ASP A 55 -7.95 8.83 -15.23
CA ASP A 55 -8.21 9.20 -16.63
C ASP A 55 -9.55 8.65 -17.14
N GLU A 56 -9.88 8.96 -18.39
CA GLU A 56 -11.10 8.49 -19.09
C GLU A 56 -11.22 6.95 -19.17
N ASN A 57 -10.13 6.22 -18.94
CA ASN A 57 -10.06 4.77 -18.93
C ASN A 57 -9.98 4.19 -17.49
N LEU A 58 -10.25 5.01 -16.47
CA LEU A 58 -10.16 4.66 -15.06
C LEU A 58 -8.75 4.24 -14.62
N LYS A 59 -7.71 4.76 -15.27
CA LYS A 59 -6.31 4.46 -14.93
C LYS A 59 -5.74 5.53 -13.99
N LEU A 60 -4.88 5.05 -13.09
CA LEU A 60 -4.01 5.87 -12.25
C LEU A 60 -2.57 5.67 -12.67
N ASN A 61 -1.84 6.78 -12.79
CA ASN A 61 -0.40 6.68 -12.95
C ASN A 61 0.29 6.51 -11.59
N PHE A 62 1.52 6.00 -11.64
CA PHE A 62 2.30 5.72 -10.44
C PHE A 62 2.54 6.99 -9.61
N ASP A 63 2.83 8.12 -10.25
CA ASP A 63 3.19 9.37 -9.56
C ASP A 63 2.01 9.95 -8.76
N GLN A 64 0.79 9.92 -9.32
CA GLN A 64 -0.44 10.34 -8.64
C GLN A 64 -0.68 9.49 -7.39
N LEU A 65 -0.56 8.18 -7.54
CA LEU A 65 -0.80 7.24 -6.45
C LEU A 65 0.27 7.40 -5.35
N PHE A 66 1.54 7.46 -5.74
CA PHE A 66 2.66 7.58 -4.82
C PHE A 66 2.69 8.93 -4.10
N SER A 67 2.30 10.02 -4.77
CA SER A 67 2.16 11.33 -4.13
C SER A 67 1.12 11.32 -3.02
N LYS A 68 -0.04 10.70 -3.27
CA LYS A 68 -1.12 10.63 -2.28
C LYS A 68 -0.79 9.66 -1.14
N PHE A 69 -0.12 8.56 -1.45
CA PHE A 69 0.48 7.66 -0.46
C PHE A 69 1.48 8.40 0.45
N GLY A 70 2.39 9.18 -0.14
CA GLY A 70 3.38 9.96 0.59
C GLY A 70 2.74 10.98 1.53
N GLU A 71 1.72 11.71 1.08
CA GLU A 71 0.99 12.68 1.90
C GLU A 71 0.29 12.03 3.10
N ILE A 72 -0.32 10.85 2.90
CA ILE A 72 -0.94 10.08 3.99
C ILE A 72 0.13 9.76 5.04
N TYR A 73 1.27 9.22 4.62
CA TYR A 73 2.36 8.85 5.52
C TYR A 73 3.01 10.04 6.22
N TRP A 74 3.17 11.15 5.51
CA TRP A 74 3.68 12.39 6.05
C TRP A 74 2.85 12.83 7.26
N ASN A 75 1.52 12.81 7.12
CA ASN A 75 0.61 13.12 8.20
C ASN A 75 0.70 12.10 9.34
N LEU A 76 0.72 10.80 9.06
CA LEU A 76 0.78 9.77 10.10
C LEU A 76 2.07 9.84 10.93
N VAL A 77 3.22 10.01 10.27
CA VAL A 77 4.52 10.00 10.95
C VAL A 77 4.79 11.33 11.62
N LEU A 78 4.69 12.45 10.90
CA LEU A 78 5.15 13.74 11.44
C LEU A 78 4.13 14.42 12.33
N LYS A 79 2.83 14.31 12.01
CA LYS A 79 1.79 14.96 12.82
C LYS A 79 1.37 14.11 14.01
N TYR A 80 1.30 12.78 13.83
CA TYR A 80 0.75 11.88 14.86
C TYR A 80 1.80 10.96 15.50
N GLY A 81 3.06 10.98 15.07
CA GLY A 81 4.14 10.20 15.67
C GLY A 81 3.96 8.68 15.51
N LEU A 82 3.17 8.25 14.51
CA LEU A 82 2.89 6.83 14.30
C LEU A 82 4.07 6.14 13.63
N ARG A 83 4.53 5.05 14.25
CA ARG A 83 5.52 4.17 13.65
C ARG A 83 4.92 3.43 12.45
N GLN A 84 5.71 3.27 11.40
CA GLN A 84 5.31 2.52 10.21
C GLN A 84 5.31 1.01 10.44
N LYS A 85 6.01 0.57 11.49
CA LYS A 85 6.12 -0.82 11.91
C LYS A 85 5.88 -0.95 13.41
N SER A 86 5.31 -2.09 13.81
CA SER A 86 5.26 -2.45 15.23
C SER A 86 6.67 -2.51 15.85
N PRO A 87 6.87 -2.01 17.09
CA PRO A 87 8.15 -2.12 17.77
C PRO A 87 8.58 -3.59 17.90
N THR A 88 9.66 -3.96 17.23
CA THR A 88 10.29 -5.28 17.44
C THR A 88 11.20 -5.23 18.67
N LYS A 89 11.53 -6.39 19.26
CA LYS A 89 12.51 -6.48 20.37
C LYS A 89 13.86 -5.81 20.06
N ASP A 90 14.22 -5.77 18.77
CA ASP A 90 15.45 -5.18 18.26
C ASP A 90 15.32 -3.67 17.95
N ASN A 91 14.15 -3.05 18.23
CA ASN A 91 13.79 -1.67 17.88
C ASN A 91 14.17 -1.29 16.43
N ARG A 92 13.96 -2.19 15.47
CA ARG A 92 14.32 -1.94 14.07
C ARG A 92 13.36 -0.93 13.44
N GLU A 93 13.91 0.23 13.11
CA GLU A 93 13.24 1.26 12.33
C GLU A 93 13.24 0.94 10.84
N THR A 94 12.15 1.30 10.19
CA THR A 94 12.00 1.31 8.73
C THR A 94 12.91 2.36 8.10
N SER A 95 13.22 2.23 6.80
CA SER A 95 14.06 3.21 6.10
C SER A 95 13.51 4.62 6.17
N LEU A 96 12.18 4.78 6.14
CA LEU A 96 11.51 6.09 6.27
C LEU A 96 11.68 6.68 7.66
N GLU A 97 11.56 5.87 8.71
CA GLU A 97 11.77 6.32 10.11
C GLU A 97 13.21 6.73 10.40
N ARG A 98 14.20 6.24 9.64
CA ARG A 98 15.63 6.58 9.83
C ARG A 98 16.06 7.91 9.19
N ILE A 99 15.29 8.40 8.23
CA ILE A 99 15.63 9.61 7.45
C ILE A 99 14.95 10.85 8.06
N LEU A 100 13.93 10.66 8.89
CA LEU A 100 13.25 11.69 9.67
C LEU A 100 13.91 11.86 11.03
#